data_AF-A0A2W0A0H6-F1
#
_entry.id   AF-A0A2W0A0H6-F1
#
_cell.length_a   1.000
_cell.length_b   1.000
_cell.length_c   1.000
_cell.angle_alpha   90.00
_cell.angle_beta   90.00
_cell.angle_gamma   90.00
#
_symmetry.space_group_name_H-M   'P 1'
#
loop_
_entity.id
_entity.type
_entity.pdbx_description
1 polymer ?
#
loop_
_entity_poly.entity_id
_entity_poly.type
_entity_poly.pdbx_seq_one_letter_code
_entity_poly.pdbx_strand_id
1 'polypeptide(L)'
;MRRVFLLLGLFCLLFLASLALADEGMWLYNAFPAEKVQAKYGFAPSQQWRDHLRLSSVRFNNGGSGSFVSADGLTFTNHHVGAECVQQLSSAGRDYMKT
;
A
#
# COMPACT_ATOMS: atom_id res chain seq x y z
N MET A 1 40.79 10.55 -24.51
CA MET A 1 40.12 11.64 -23.74
C MET A 1 38.62 11.43 -23.69
N ARG A 2 37.83 11.74 -24.74
CA ARG A 2 36.34 11.64 -24.72
C ARG A 2 35.77 10.29 -24.28
N ARG A 3 36.32 9.16 -24.76
CA ARG A 3 35.89 7.81 -24.36
C ARG A 3 36.12 7.52 -22.87
N VAL A 4 37.20 8.04 -22.30
CA VAL A 4 37.53 7.86 -20.88
C VAL A 4 36.55 8.62 -20.00
N PHE A 5 36.21 9.87 -20.37
CA PHE A 5 35.19 10.65 -19.66
C PHE A 5 33.79 10.03 -19.73
N LEU A 6 33.43 9.42 -20.88
CA LEU A 6 32.16 8.70 -21.02
C LEU A 6 32.10 7.45 -20.13
N LEU A 7 33.20 6.69 -20.05
CA LEU A 7 33.28 5.50 -19.19
C LEU A 7 33.26 5.86 -17.70
N LEU A 8 33.95 6.94 -17.30
CA LEU A 8 33.90 7.48 -15.94
C LEU A 8 32.50 7.98 -15.58
N GLY A 9 31.83 8.69 -16.50
CA GLY A 9 30.46 9.14 -16.31
C GLY A 9 29.48 7.98 -16.13
N LEU A 10 29.60 6.93 -16.96
CA LEU A 10 28.78 5.72 -16.84
C LEU A 10 29.06 4.97 -15.53
N PHE A 11 30.32 4.84 -15.14
CA PHE A 11 30.69 4.20 -13.87
C PHE A 11 30.11 4.96 -12.66
N CYS A 12 30.17 6.30 -12.67
CA CYS A 12 29.58 7.15 -11.63
C CYS A 12 28.05 6.97 -11.56
N LEU A 13 27.37 6.93 -12.70
CA LEU A 13 25.92 6.70 -12.78
C LEU A 13 25.53 5.32 -12.22
N LEU A 14 26.27 4.26 -12.57
CA LEU A 14 26.01 2.91 -12.06
C LEU A 14 26.30 2.81 -10.56
N PHE A 15 27.34 3.47 -10.06
CA PHE A 15 27.65 3.52 -8.63
C PHE A 15 26.54 4.23 -7.85
N LEU A 16 26.08 5.39 -8.34
CA LEU A 16 24.98 6.14 -7.72
C LEU A 16 23.67 5.36 -7.74
N ALA A 17 23.37 4.63 -8.82
CA ALA A 17 22.18 3.79 -8.89
C ALA A 17 22.20 2.63 -7.87
N SER A 18 23.39 2.13 -7.52
CA SER A 18 23.56 1.06 -6.52
C SER A 18 23.32 1.52 -5.08
N LEU A 19 23.28 2.83 -4.82
CA LEU A 19 22.97 3.41 -3.52
C LEU A 19 21.47 3.57 -3.26
N ALA A 20 20.60 3.16 -4.19
CA ALA A 20 19.16 3.18 -3.97
C ALA A 20 18.77 2.13 -2.92
N LEU A 21 18.54 2.58 -1.69
CA LEU A 21 18.03 1.76 -0.59
C LEU A 21 16.51 1.90 -0.53
N ALA A 22 15.80 0.81 -0.81
CA ALA A 22 14.38 0.72 -0.51
C ALA A 22 14.18 0.43 0.98
N ASP A 23 13.10 0.95 1.53
CA ASP A 23 12.66 0.55 2.86
C ASP A 23 11.94 -0.79 2.79
N GLU A 24 12.31 -1.73 3.65
CA GLU A 24 11.56 -2.98 3.86
C GLU A 24 10.17 -2.69 4.44
N GLY A 25 9.15 -3.47 4.05
CA GLY A 25 7.79 -3.07 4.43
C GLY A 25 6.63 -3.99 4.07
N MET A 26 6.68 -5.28 4.40
CA MET A 26 5.47 -6.12 4.50
C MET A 26 5.63 -7.09 5.67
N TRP A 27 4.90 -6.84 6.75
CA TRP A 27 5.08 -7.55 8.01
C TRP A 27 3.81 -8.28 8.40
N LEU A 28 3.96 -9.47 8.98
CA LEU A 28 2.82 -10.15 9.60
C LEU A 28 2.39 -9.38 10.84
N TYR A 29 1.09 -9.30 11.11
CA TYR A 29 0.55 -8.65 12.31
C TYR A 29 1.10 -9.23 13.61
N ASN A 30 1.35 -10.55 13.65
CA ASN A 30 1.91 -11.27 14.81
C ASN A 30 3.44 -11.27 14.86
N ALA A 31 4.12 -10.73 13.84
CA ALA A 31 5.58 -10.67 13.77
C ALA A 31 6.06 -9.28 13.33
N PHE A 32 5.38 -8.23 13.80
CA PHE A 32 5.72 -6.85 13.50
C PHE A 32 7.05 -6.44 14.16
N PRO A 33 8.04 -5.90 13.43
CA PRO A 33 9.36 -5.58 13.95
C PRO A 33 9.37 -4.23 14.71
N ALA A 34 8.68 -4.18 15.86
CA ALA A 34 8.42 -2.94 16.60
C ALA A 34 9.69 -2.15 16.94
N GLU A 35 10.74 -2.82 17.43
CA GLU A 35 12.01 -2.17 17.79
C GLU A 35 12.68 -1.51 16.58
N LYS A 36 12.71 -2.19 15.42
CA LYS A 36 13.29 -1.64 14.19
C LYS A 36 12.49 -0.44 13.69
N VAL A 37 11.16 -0.53 13.71
CA VAL A 37 10.27 0.55 13.26
C VAL A 37 10.39 1.77 14.19
N GLN A 38 10.45 1.56 15.50
CA GLN A 38 10.64 2.63 16.46
C GLN A 38 12.01 3.31 16.28
N ALA A 39 13.09 2.53 16.16
CA ALA A 39 14.43 3.07 15.98
C ALA A 39 14.56 3.89 14.68
N LYS A 40 13.92 3.43 13.60
CA LYS A 40 14.02 4.06 12.27
C LYS A 40 13.05 5.21 12.05
N TYR A 41 11.80 5.07 12.51
CA TYR A 41 10.71 6.01 12.20
C TYR A 41 10.12 6.71 13.44
N GLY A 42 10.59 6.38 14.65
CA GLY A 42 10.02 6.91 15.89
C GLY A 42 8.60 6.41 16.20
N PHE A 43 8.10 5.44 15.43
CA PHE A 43 6.74 4.91 15.58
C PHE A 43 6.74 3.59 16.36
N ALA A 44 6.05 3.59 17.51
CA ALA A 44 5.96 2.43 18.40
C ALA A 44 4.49 2.05 18.62
N PRO A 45 3.82 1.40 17.66
CA PRO A 45 2.44 0.98 17.83
C PRO A 45 2.36 -0.06 18.95
N SER A 46 1.37 0.06 19.82
CA SER A 46 1.10 -0.97 20.83
C SER A 46 0.51 -2.23 20.17
N GLN A 47 0.52 -3.35 20.89
CA GLN A 47 -0.16 -4.56 20.44
C GLN A 47 -1.67 -4.31 20.24
N GLN A 48 -2.31 -3.61 21.19
CA GLN A 48 -3.73 -3.24 21.10
C GLN A 48 -4.03 -2.42 19.83
N TRP A 49 -3.16 -1.46 19.50
CA TRP A 49 -3.32 -0.65 18.28
C TRP A 49 -3.22 -1.52 17.02
N ARG A 50 -2.25 -2.45 16.96
CA ARG A 50 -2.10 -3.37 15.83
C ARG A 50 -3.27 -4.34 15.71
N ASP A 51 -3.82 -4.81 16.83
CA ASP A 51 -5.00 -5.65 16.84
C ASP A 51 -6.23 -4.91 16.35
N HIS A 52 -6.41 -3.65 16.77
CA HIS A 52 -7.46 -2.79 16.23
C HIS A 52 -7.30 -2.60 14.73
N LEU A 53 -6.09 -2.29 14.24
CA LEU A 53 -5.81 -2.14 12.81
C LEU A 53 -6.17 -3.42 12.03
N ARG A 54 -5.76 -4.59 12.54
CA ARG A 54 -6.06 -5.90 11.92
C ARG A 54 -7.56 -6.16 11.85
N LEU A 55 -8.29 -5.90 12.94
CA LEU A 55 -9.73 -6.13 13.02
C LEU A 55 -10.55 -5.13 12.18
N SER A 56 -10.02 -3.91 11.98
CA SER A 56 -10.63 -2.89 11.13
C SER A 56 -10.29 -3.05 9.64
N SER A 57 -9.42 -4.01 9.26
CA SER A 57 -9.02 -4.25 7.87
C SER A 57 -9.92 -5.27 7.18
N VAL A 58 -10.26 -5.01 5.92
CA VAL A 58 -11.15 -5.86 5.10
C VAL A 58 -10.42 -6.32 3.85
N ARG A 59 -10.59 -7.60 3.49
CA ARG A 59 -10.23 -8.15 2.19
C ARG A 59 -11.48 -8.29 1.34
N PHE A 60 -11.50 -7.65 0.17
CA PHE A 60 -12.53 -7.88 -0.83
C PHE A 60 -12.14 -9.05 -1.74
N ASN A 61 -13.10 -9.90 -2.09
CA ASN A 61 -12.86 -11.15 -2.82
C ASN A 61 -12.40 -10.96 -4.27
N ASN A 62 -12.50 -9.74 -4.79
CA ASN A 62 -11.99 -9.36 -6.12
C ASN A 62 -10.55 -8.83 -6.10
N GLY A 63 -9.84 -8.97 -4.98
CA GLY A 63 -8.41 -8.65 -4.87
C GLY A 63 -8.09 -7.28 -4.28
N GLY A 64 -9.11 -6.50 -3.89
CA GLY A 64 -8.93 -5.22 -3.21
C GLY A 64 -8.87 -5.31 -1.69
N SER A 65 -8.39 -4.24 -1.07
CA SER A 65 -8.40 -4.02 0.38
C SER A 65 -9.39 -2.91 0.76
N GLY A 66 -9.79 -2.86 2.02
CA GLY A 66 -10.50 -1.72 2.58
C GLY A 66 -10.51 -1.72 4.10
N SER A 67 -11.36 -0.88 4.66
CA SER A 67 -11.47 -0.69 6.10
C SER A 67 -12.91 -0.57 6.57
N PHE A 68 -13.17 -1.02 7.79
CA PHE A 68 -14.36 -0.58 8.53
C PHE A 68 -14.14 0.86 9.02
N VAL A 69 -15.12 1.72 8.79
CA VAL A 69 -15.10 3.15 9.16
C VAL A 69 -16.29 3.55 10.04
N SER A 70 -17.16 2.61 10.42
CA SER A 70 -18.20 2.81 11.43
C SER A 70 -18.40 1.55 12.29
N ALA A 71 -19.01 1.73 13.47
CA ALA A 71 -19.38 0.62 14.37
C ALA A 71 -20.48 -0.29 13.79
N ASP A 72 -21.27 0.24 12.84
CA ASP A 72 -22.37 -0.47 12.18
C ASP A 72 -21.92 -1.22 10.91
N GLY A 73 -20.61 -1.28 10.65
CA GLY A 73 -20.04 -2.05 9.54
C GLY A 73 -19.96 -1.32 8.21
N LEU A 74 -19.99 0.03 8.20
CA LEU A 74 -19.70 0.78 6.98
C LEU A 74 -18.26 0.50 6.54
N THR A 75 -18.07 0.08 5.29
CA THR A 75 -16.76 -0.20 4.71
C THR A 75 -16.34 0.83 3.67
N PHE A 76 -15.04 1.15 3.62
CA PHE A 76 -14.44 2.04 2.63
C PHE A 76 -13.43 1.29 1.75
N THR A 77 -13.45 1.54 0.44
CA THR A 77 -12.47 1.02 -0.53
C THR A 77 -12.38 1.93 -1.77
N ASN A 78 -11.47 1.63 -2.69
CA ASN A 78 -11.32 2.38 -3.93
C ASN A 78 -12.45 2.10 -4.92
N HIS A 79 -12.74 3.08 -5.79
CA HIS A 79 -13.77 2.94 -6.82
C HIS A 79 -13.54 1.74 -7.75
N HIS A 80 -12.30 1.51 -8.22
CA HIS A 80 -11.99 0.38 -9.11
C HIS A 80 -12.17 -0.99 -8.42
N VAL A 81 -12.08 -1.05 -7.09
CA VAL A 81 -12.38 -2.27 -6.32
C VAL A 81 -13.88 -2.51 -6.27
N GLY A 82 -14.69 -1.45 -6.12
CA GLY A 82 -16.16 -1.57 -6.13
C GLY A 82 -16.80 -1.65 -7.53
N ALA A 83 -16.04 -1.40 -8.59
CA ALA A 83 -16.57 -1.16 -9.93
C ALA A 83 -17.42 -2.31 -10.48
N GLU A 84 -17.03 -3.56 -10.23
CA GLU A 84 -17.82 -4.73 -10.68
C GLU A 84 -19.22 -4.74 -10.04
N CYS A 85 -19.32 -4.50 -8.72
CA CYS A 85 -20.60 -4.43 -8.03
C CYS A 85 -21.46 -3.26 -8.52
N VAL A 86 -20.85 -2.09 -8.75
CA VAL A 86 -21.55 -0.92 -9.28
C VAL A 86 -22.09 -1.22 -10.69
N GLN A 87 -21.27 -1.84 -11.55
CA GLN A 87 -21.67 -2.22 -12.90
C GLN A 87 -22.78 -3.27 -12.92
N GLN A 88 -22.78 -4.23 -11.99
CA GLN A 88 -23.85 -5.24 -11.84
C GLN A 88 -25.20 -4.63 -11.44
N LEU A 89 -25.19 -3.48 -10.74
CA LEU A 89 -26.41 -2.74 -10.39
C LEU A 89 -26.93 -1.87 -11.54
N SER A 90 -26.08 -1.51 -12.51
CA SER A 90 -26.45 -0.69 -13.66
C SER A 90 -27.45 -1.38 -14.59
N SER A 91 -28.23 -0.58 -15.31
CA SER A 91 -29.18 -1.02 -16.33
C SER A 91 -29.18 -0.06 -17.52
N ALA A 92 -29.86 -0.40 -18.62
CA ALA A 92 -29.93 0.47 -19.80
C ALA A 92 -30.49 1.87 -19.51
N GLY A 93 -31.43 1.98 -18.56
CA GLY A 93 -32.03 3.26 -18.15
C GLY A 93 -31.29 3.96 -17.01
N ARG A 94 -30.29 3.31 -16.38
CA ARG A 94 -29.56 3.86 -15.24
C ARG A 94 -28.15 3.30 -15.16
N ASP A 95 -27.20 4.09 -15.62
CA ASP A 95 -25.78 3.75 -15.65
C ASP A 95 -25.05 4.39 -14.47
N TYR A 96 -24.80 3.60 -13.41
CA TYR A 96 -24.11 4.08 -12.21
C TYR A 96 -22.60 4.24 -12.38
N MET A 97 -22.03 3.82 -13.52
CA MET A 97 -20.60 4.03 -13.80
C MET A 97 -20.32 5.38 -14.47
N LYS A 98 -21.34 6.06 -15.00
CA LYS A 98 -21.23 7.36 -15.69
C LYS A 98 -21.43 8.58 -14.80
N THR A 99 -21.84 8.38 -13.55
CA THR A 99 -22.10 9.47 -12.59
C THR A 99 -20.84 10.04 -12.00
#